data_AF-A0A7W1UQF6-F1
#
_entry.id   AF-A0A7W1UQF6-F1
#
_cell.length_a   1.000
_cell.length_b   1.000
_cell.length_c   1.000
_cell.angle_alpha   90.00
_cell.angle_beta   90.00
_cell.angle_gamma   90.00
#
_symmetry.space_group_name_H-M   'P 1'
#
loop_
_entity.id
_entity.type
_entity.pdbx_description
1 polymer ?
#
loop_
_entity_poly.entity_id
_entity_poly.type
_entity_poly.pdbx_seq_one_letter_code
_entity_poly.pdbx_strand_id
1 'polypeptide(L)'
;MNSFSNKLKIFNDPIYGFVSLPYEIIFDLIDHPYFQRLRRIKQLGLTNLVYPGALHTRFHHAMGAMHLMGQAIDVIRSKGHEITEEEAAGVTIAILLHDIG
;
A
#
# COMPACT_ATOMS: atom_id res chain seq x y z
N MET A 1 13.94 26.84 -7.09
CA MET A 1 14.52 26.39 -5.80
C MET A 1 14.21 24.90 -5.68
N ASN A 2 15.17 24.06 -6.07
CA ASN A 2 15.07 22.60 -6.00
C ASN A 2 15.63 22.12 -4.65
N SER A 3 14.78 21.49 -3.84
CA SER A 3 15.18 20.42 -2.92
C SER A 3 13.93 19.73 -2.37
N PHE A 4 13.27 18.90 -3.17
CA PHE A 4 12.40 17.85 -2.62
C PHE A 4 13.26 16.61 -2.46
N SER A 5 13.99 16.54 -1.35
CA SER A 5 14.49 15.24 -0.88
C SER A 5 13.27 14.45 -0.42
N ASN A 6 12.63 13.71 -1.34
CA ASN A 6 11.62 12.73 -0.99
C ASN A 6 12.34 11.60 -0.26
N LYS A 7 12.55 11.79 1.05
CA LYS A 7 12.88 10.69 1.96
C LYS A 7 11.75 9.67 1.79
N LEU A 8 12.04 8.59 1.06
CA LEU A 8 11.18 7.42 0.90
C LEU A 8 10.52 7.16 2.25
N LYS A 9 9.24 7.52 2.37
CA LYS A 9 8.58 7.49 3.67
C LYS A 9 8.45 6.03 4.07
N ILE A 10 8.88 5.75 5.29
CA ILE A 10 8.74 4.45 5.92
C ILE A 10 7.51 4.54 6.81
N PHE A 11 6.57 3.63 6.62
CA PHE A 11 5.41 3.47 7.49
C PHE A 11 5.60 2.24 8.39
N ASN A 12 5.17 2.33 9.64
CA ASN A 12 5.18 1.17 10.53
C ASN A 12 3.83 0.44 10.42
N ASP A 13 3.88 -0.82 10.02
CA ASP A 13 2.76 -1.74 9.91
C ASP A 13 2.94 -2.88 10.94
N PRO A 14 1.92 -3.22 11.75
CA PRO A 14 2.05 -4.24 12.80
C PRO A 14 2.22 -5.67 12.27
N ILE A 15 1.95 -5.92 10.98
CA ILE A 15 2.08 -7.25 10.35
C ILE A 15 3.42 -7.36 9.63
N TYR A 16 3.81 -6.34 8.87
CA TYR A 16 5.00 -6.38 8.00
C TYR A 16 6.19 -5.56 8.52
N GLY A 17 6.03 -4.83 9.63
CA GLY A 17 7.05 -3.92 10.16
C GLY A 17 7.17 -2.66 9.31
N PHE A 18 8.39 -2.30 8.92
CA PHE A 18 8.66 -1.08 8.17
C PHE A 18 8.38 -1.26 6.68
N VAL A 19 7.37 -0.56 6.16
CA VAL A 19 6.98 -0.55 4.75
C VAL A 19 7.50 0.74 4.09
N SER A 20 8.35 0.60 3.08
CA SER A 20 8.83 1.72 2.25
C SER A 20 7.88 2.02 1.10
N LEU A 21 7.70 3.29 0.74
CA LEU A 21 7.00 3.69 -0.48
C LEU A 21 7.97 3.63 -1.68
N PRO A 22 7.73 2.80 -2.71
CA PRO A 22 8.69 2.60 -3.80
C PRO A 22 8.71 3.72 -4.85
N TYR A 23 7.60 4.46 -5.02
CA TYR A 23 7.45 5.49 -6.05
C TYR A 23 6.88 6.79 -5.46
N GLU A 24 7.28 7.94 -5.97
CA GLU A 24 6.86 9.24 -5.42
C GLU A 24 5.34 9.45 -5.49
N ILE A 25 4.71 9.07 -6.60
CA ILE A 25 3.25 9.22 -6.79
C ILE A 25 2.43 8.41 -5.78
N ILE A 26 2.99 7.34 -5.21
CA ILE A 26 2.32 6.56 -4.17
C ILE A 26 2.08 7.42 -2.93
N PHE A 27 3.00 8.32 -2.60
CA PHE A 27 2.81 9.23 -1.48
C PHE A 27 1.61 10.15 -1.70
N ASP A 28 1.51 10.77 -2.88
CA ASP A 28 0.41 11.68 -3.22
C ASP A 28 -0.94 10.95 -3.24
N LEU A 29 -0.97 9.72 -3.75
CA LEU A 29 -2.16 8.87 -3.73
C LEU A 29 -2.58 8.51 -2.31
N ILE A 30 -1.63 8.18 -1.43
CA ILE A 30 -1.92 7.88 -0.02
C ILE A 30 -2.48 9.12 0.68
N ASP A 31 -1.90 10.31 0.45
CA ASP A 31 -2.35 11.56 1.09
C ASP A 31 -3.70 12.05 0.56
N HIS A 32 -4.13 11.56 -0.61
CA HIS A 32 -5.39 11.96 -1.23
C HIS A 32 -6.61 11.67 -0.32
N PRO A 33 -7.58 12.61 -0.19
CA PRO A 33 -8.75 12.44 0.68
C PRO A 33 -9.56 11.16 0.42
N TYR A 34 -9.67 10.74 -0.84
CA TYR A 34 -10.35 9.48 -1.20
C TYR A 34 -9.66 8.25 -0.64
N PHE A 35 -8.33 8.24 -0.56
CA PHE A 35 -7.58 7.14 0.03
C PHE A 35 -7.59 7.22 1.57
N GLN A 36 -7.40 8.42 2.13
CA GLN A 36 -7.50 8.65 3.58
C GLN A 36 -8.88 8.29 4.15
N ARG A 37 -9.95 8.32 3.33
CA ARG A 37 -11.29 7.82 3.70
C ARG A 37 -11.27 6.37 4.18
N LEU A 38 -10.40 5.54 3.61
CA LEU A 38 -10.31 4.11 3.93
C LEU A 38 -9.91 3.88 5.40
N ARG A 39 -9.34 4.87 6.10
CA ARG A 39 -9.07 4.79 7.55
C ARG A 39 -10.34 4.68 8.39
N ARG A 40 -11.51 5.04 7.85
CA ARG A 40 -12.80 5.01 8.55
C ARG A 40 -13.65 3.80 8.16
N ILE A 41 -13.18 2.96 7.24
CA ILE A 41 -13.92 1.80 6.73
C ILE A 41 -13.25 0.54 7.27
N LYS A 42 -13.93 -0.19 8.16
CA LYS A 42 -13.45 -1.49 8.68
C LYS A 42 -13.38 -2.50 7.54
N GLN A 43 -12.32 -3.32 7.53
CA GLN A 43 -12.17 -4.37 6.52
C GLN A 43 -13.30 -5.40 6.63
N LEU A 44 -13.62 -5.83 7.86
CA LEU A 44 -14.55 -6.94 8.12
C LEU A 44 -15.91 -6.47 8.66
N GLY A 45 -16.34 -5.24 8.35
CA GLY A 45 -17.65 -4.72 8.73
C GLY A 45 -17.95 -4.84 10.23
N LEU A 46 -18.98 -5.60 10.59
CA LEU A 46 -19.46 -5.81 11.97
C LEU A 46 -18.73 -6.92 12.73
N THR A 47 -17.73 -7.57 12.13
CA THR A 47 -17.00 -8.70 12.75
C THR A 47 -16.39 -8.33 14.10
N ASN A 48 -16.09 -7.06 14.33
CA ASN A 48 -15.58 -6.58 15.61
C ASN A 48 -16.55 -6.74 16.79
N LEU A 49 -17.85 -7.00 16.54
CA LEU A 49 -18.84 -7.30 17.58
C LEU A 49 -18.66 -8.70 18.17
N VAL A 50 -18.04 -9.61 17.41
CA VAL A 50 -17.73 -10.99 17.85
C VAL A 50 -16.24 -11.12 18.18
N TYR A 51 -15.38 -10.47 17.40
CA TYR A 51 -13.92 -10.50 17.55
C TYR A 51 -13.41 -9.08 17.82
N PRO A 52 -13.26 -8.65 19.09
CA PRO A 52 -12.92 -7.26 19.44
C PRO A 52 -11.63 -6.73 18.81
N GLY A 53 -10.68 -7.62 18.46
CA GLY A 53 -9.44 -7.26 17.77
C GLY A 53 -9.57 -7.01 16.26
N ALA A 54 -10.72 -7.29 15.64
CA ALA A 54 -10.97 -7.07 14.21
C ALA A 54 -11.21 -5.58 13.88
N LEU A 55 -10.25 -4.72 14.22
CA LEU A 55 -10.32 -3.26 14.08
C LEU A 55 -9.60 -2.73 12.84
N HIS A 56 -8.89 -3.59 12.11
CA HIS A 56 -8.20 -3.23 10.89
C HIS A 56 -9.16 -2.65 9.84
N THR A 57 -8.63 -1.72 9.05
CA THR A 57 -9.40 -0.92 8.10
C THR A 57 -8.92 -1.22 6.68
N ARG A 58 -9.72 -0.83 5.69
CA ARG A 58 -9.32 -0.95 4.28
C ARG A 58 -8.01 -0.21 3.96
N PHE A 59 -7.71 0.85 4.71
CA PHE A 59 -6.41 1.53 4.60
C PHE A 59 -5.25 0.59 4.94
N HIS A 60 -5.34 -0.12 6.07
CA HIS A 60 -4.29 -1.08 6.46
C HIS A 60 -4.16 -2.20 5.43
N HIS A 61 -5.30 -2.71 4.93
CA HIS A 61 -5.30 -3.73 3.89
C HIS A 61 -4.60 -3.27 2.61
N ALA A 62 -4.96 -2.10 2.07
CA ALA A 62 -4.36 -1.55 0.85
C ALA A 62 -2.85 -1.31 0.99
N MET A 63 -2.41 -0.76 2.13
CA MET A 63 -0.98 -0.56 2.42
C MET A 63 -0.21 -1.90 2.47
N GLY A 64 -0.78 -2.92 3.13
CA GLY A 64 -0.20 -4.26 3.17
C GLY A 64 -0.16 -4.93 1.81
N ALA A 65 -1.21 -4.79 1.00
CA ALA A 65 -1.26 -5.34 -0.36
C ALA A 65 -0.21 -4.68 -1.28
N MET A 66 -0.01 -3.37 -1.18
CA MET A 66 1.06 -2.66 -1.88
C MET A 66 2.44 -3.16 -1.47
N HIS A 67 2.68 -3.38 -0.17
CA HIS A 67 3.95 -3.95 0.30
C HIS A 67 4.23 -5.34 -0.30
N LEU A 68 3.23 -6.22 -0.25
CA LEU A 68 3.35 -7.56 -0.82
C LEU A 68 3.52 -7.55 -2.34
N MET A 69 2.93 -6.57 -3.04
CA MET A 69 3.13 -6.41 -4.49
C MET A 69 4.58 -6.11 -4.83
N GLY A 70 5.26 -5.25 -4.05
CA GLY A 70 6.70 -5.02 -4.22
C GLY A 70 7.50 -6.31 -4.08
N GLN A 71 7.24 -7.10 -3.03
CA GLN A 71 7.88 -8.39 -2.84
C GLN A 71 7.59 -9.38 -3.98
N ALA A 72 6.35 -9.38 -4.50
CA ALA A 72 5.96 -10.24 -5.61
C ALA A 72 6.71 -9.86 -6.90
N ILE A 73 6.82 -8.56 -7.21
CA ILE A 73 7.59 -8.05 -8.35
C ILE A 73 9.05 -8.50 -8.23
N ASP A 74 9.67 -8.33 -7.06
CA ASP A 74 11.06 -8.74 -6.82
C ASP A 74 11.26 -10.24 -7.04
N VAL A 75 10.34 -11.07 -6.52
CA VAL A 75 10.38 -12.52 -6.71
C VAL A 75 10.24 -12.90 -8.19
N ILE A 76 9.32 -12.26 -8.93
CA ILE A 76 9.12 -12.56 -10.36
C ILE A 76 10.36 -12.17 -11.17
N ARG A 77 10.92 -10.98 -10.93
CA ARG A 77 12.18 -10.53 -11.55
C ARG A 77 13.35 -11.46 -11.23
N SER A 78 13.46 -11.92 -9.98
CA SER A 78 14.52 -12.87 -9.56
C SER A 78 14.48 -14.21 -10.31
N LYS A 79 13.32 -14.59 -10.85
CA LYS A 79 13.12 -15.81 -11.65
C LYS A 79 13.40 -15.60 -13.15
N GLY A 80 13.89 -14.43 -13.54
CA GLY A 80 14.26 -14.11 -14.93
C GLY A 80 13.10 -13.64 -15.79
N HIS A 81 11.96 -13.29 -15.21
CA HIS A 81 10.85 -12.67 -15.93
C HIS A 81 11.01 -11.15 -15.96
N GLU A 82 10.85 -10.57 -17.14
CA GLU A 82 10.86 -9.12 -17.30
C GLU A 82 9.57 -8.51 -16.73
N ILE A 83 9.74 -7.52 -15.86
CA ILE A 83 8.71 -6.57 -15.46
C ILE A 83 9.40 -5.22 -15.53
N THR A 84 8.99 -4.35 -16.44
CA THR A 84 9.56 -3.01 -16.60
C THR A 84 9.28 -2.15 -15.37
N GLU A 85 10.04 -1.07 -15.17
CA GLU A 85 9.77 -0.13 -14.07
C GLU A 85 8.39 0.54 -14.20
N GLU A 86 7.92 0.77 -15.43
CA GLU A 86 6.60 1.33 -15.70
C GLU A 86 5.48 0.34 -15.30
N GLU A 87 5.61 -0.94 -15.65
CA GLU A 87 4.67 -1.99 -15.22
C GLU A 87 4.68 -2.17 -13.69
N ALA A 88 5.87 -2.16 -13.08
CA ALA A 88 6.02 -2.28 -11.63
C ALA A 88 5.35 -1.10 -10.89
N ALA A 89 5.53 0.13 -11.38
CA ALA A 89 4.83 1.31 -10.87
C ALA A 89 3.31 1.20 -11.09
N GLY A 90 2.89 0.85 -12.31
CA GLY A 90 1.47 0.72 -12.67
C GLY A 90 0.73 -0.31 -11.82
N VAL A 91 1.30 -1.50 -11.62
CA VAL A 91 0.67 -2.55 -10.80
C VAL A 91 0.70 -2.21 -9.31
N THR A 92 1.72 -1.49 -8.84
CA THR A 92 1.79 -1.00 -7.45
C THR A 92 0.70 0.05 -7.18
N ILE A 93 0.44 0.94 -8.14
CA ILE A 93 -0.68 1.90 -8.06
C ILE A 93 -2.02 1.15 -8.12
N ALA A 94 -2.15 0.18 -9.03
CA ALA A 94 -3.37 -0.59 -9.19
C ALA A 94 -3.76 -1.32 -7.90
N ILE A 95 -2.80 -2.01 -7.26
CA ILE A 95 -3.08 -2.73 -6.01
C ILE A 95 -3.34 -1.77 -4.84
N LEU A 96 -2.70 -0.59 -4.81
CA LEU A 96 -2.98 0.41 -3.79
C LEU A 96 -4.44 0.86 -3.90
N LEU A 97 -4.94 1.11 -5.12
CA LEU A 97 -6.26 1.69 -5.36
C LEU A 97 -7.39 0.65 -5.53
N HIS A 98 -7.09 -0.64 -5.57
CA HIS A 98 -8.07 -1.68 -5.92
C HIS A 98 -9.34 -1.67 -5.05
N ASP A 99 -9.19 -1.30 -3.78
CA ASP A 99 -10.25 -1.32 -2.75
C ASP A 99 -10.76 0.10 -2.40
N ILE A 100 -10.54 1.08 -3.29
CA ILE A 100 -10.93 2.48 -3.07
C ILE A 100 -12.45 2.72 -3.11
N GLY A 101 -13.22 1.76 -3.65
CA GLY A 101 -14.70 1.78 -3.75
C GLY A 101 -15.39 1.55 -2.42
#